data_AF-A0A7Y4QE64-F1
#
_entry.id   AF-A0A7Y4QE64-F1
#
_cell.length_a   1.000
_cell.length_b   1.000
_cell.length_c   1.000
_cell.angle_alpha   90.00
_cell.angle_beta   90.00
_cell.angle_gamma   90.00
#
_symmetry.space_group_name_H-M   'P 1'
#
loop_
_entity.id
_entity.type
_entity.pdbx_description
1 polymer ?
#
loop_
_entity_poly.entity_id
_entity_poly.type
_entity_poly.pdbx_seq_one_letter_code
_entity_poly.pdbx_strand_id
1 'polypeptide(L)'
;MTTATETFFKSIQESTVPSYFSEGQAIRETAFQRLMEVGLPSSKSEEYRFTPITKALEKKLIWETSTQASTLSSIEPFLIPGLDAHLIVLINGAFAKQFSNLDELENSVTVTTFAEANSQIKEKIVTQLGSLNKSDDAFSLLNNAF
;
A
#
# COMPACT_ATOMS: atom_id res chain seq x y z
N MET A 1 -3.18 22.19 -11.56
CA MET A 1 -3.09 21.71 -10.17
C MET A 1 -2.82 22.89 -9.24
N THR A 2 -3.03 22.74 -7.93
CA THR A 2 -2.60 23.75 -6.94
C THR A 2 -1.13 23.53 -6.59
N THR A 3 -0.44 24.57 -6.11
CA THR A 3 0.95 24.46 -5.61
C THR A 3 1.09 23.45 -4.46
N ALA A 4 0.04 23.29 -3.65
CA ALA A 4 0.03 22.33 -2.54
C ALA A 4 -0.08 20.88 -3.03
N THR A 5 -0.92 20.62 -4.04
CA THR A 5 -1.01 19.31 -4.71
C THR A 5 0.32 18.94 -5.40
N GLU A 6 0.98 19.90 -6.06
CA GLU A 6 2.32 19.70 -6.66
C GLU A 6 3.36 19.36 -5.59
N THR A 7 3.30 20.03 -4.43
CA THR A 7 4.19 19.75 -3.29
C THR A 7 3.97 18.34 -2.75
N PHE A 8 2.71 17.89 -2.68
CA PHE A 8 2.38 16.51 -2.28
C PHE A 8 2.98 15.49 -3.25
N PHE A 9 2.80 15.64 -4.56
CA PHE A 9 3.37 14.71 -5.54
C PHE A 9 4.89 14.69 -5.52
N LYS A 10 5.52 15.86 -5.36
CA LYS A 10 6.97 15.95 -5.17
C LYS A 10 7.42 15.18 -3.93
N SER A 11 6.69 15.27 -2.82
CA SER A 11 7.02 14.53 -1.59
C SER A 11 6.94 13.00 -1.76
N ILE A 12 6.06 12.50 -2.64
CA ILE A 12 5.99 11.08 -2.99
C ILE A 12 7.21 10.68 -3.81
N GLN A 13 7.58 11.46 -4.83
CA GLN A 13 8.75 11.16 -5.68
C GLN A 13 10.06 11.19 -4.88
N GLU A 14 10.16 12.08 -3.89
CA GLU A 14 11.31 12.19 -2.99
C GLU A 14 11.24 11.19 -1.83
N SER A 15 10.16 10.43 -1.69
CA SER A 15 10.01 9.46 -0.62
C SER A 15 11.05 8.34 -0.74
N THR A 16 11.57 7.90 0.40
CA THR A 16 12.55 6.81 0.49
C THR A 16 11.88 5.46 0.69
N VAL A 17 10.59 5.33 0.37
CA VAL A 17 9.85 4.07 0.50
C VAL A 17 10.53 3.03 -0.38
N PRO A 18 11.16 1.97 0.20
CA PRO A 18 11.93 1.06 -0.60
C PRO A 18 10.99 0.20 -1.46
N SER A 19 11.25 0.16 -2.76
CA SER A 19 10.58 -0.80 -3.64
C SER A 19 11.27 -2.15 -3.53
N TYR A 20 10.64 -3.10 -2.86
CA TYR A 20 11.15 -4.47 -2.73
C TYR A 20 10.75 -5.40 -3.89
N PHE A 21 9.81 -4.99 -4.73
CA PHE A 21 9.32 -5.78 -5.89
C PHE A 21 9.63 -5.06 -7.21
N SER A 22 10.79 -5.38 -7.80
CA SER A 22 11.28 -4.76 -9.04
C SER A 22 10.38 -5.01 -10.24
N GLU A 23 9.78 -6.19 -10.33
CA GLU A 23 9.00 -6.65 -11.48
C GLU A 23 7.70 -5.85 -11.63
N GLY A 24 7.21 -5.24 -10.54
CA GLY A 24 6.04 -4.34 -10.54
C GLY A 24 6.35 -2.87 -10.86
N GLN A 25 7.61 -2.50 -11.14
CA GLN A 25 8.01 -1.10 -11.31
C GLN A 25 7.22 -0.37 -12.40
N ALA A 26 7.01 -1.00 -13.55
CA ALA A 26 6.26 -0.39 -14.66
C ALA A 26 4.81 -0.06 -14.29
N ILE A 27 4.17 -0.92 -13.47
CA ILE A 27 2.79 -0.70 -12.99
C ILE A 27 2.75 0.51 -12.05
N ARG A 28 3.71 0.61 -11.13
CA ARG A 28 3.82 1.74 -10.21
C ARG A 28 4.06 3.05 -10.92
N GLU A 29 4.99 3.09 -11.87
CA GLU A 29 5.26 4.28 -12.67
C GLU A 29 4.03 4.71 -13.47
N THR A 30 3.35 3.75 -14.12
CA THR A 30 2.13 4.03 -14.88
C THR A 30 1.02 4.58 -13.98
N ALA A 31 0.80 3.97 -12.81
CA ALA A 31 -0.19 4.42 -11.85
C ALA A 31 0.13 5.80 -11.30
N PHE A 32 1.41 6.08 -11.03
CA PHE A 32 1.85 7.38 -10.54
C PHE A 32 1.66 8.48 -11.60
N GLN A 33 2.03 8.23 -12.86
CA GLN A 33 1.78 9.18 -13.95
C GLN A 33 0.28 9.44 -14.11
N ARG A 34 -0.54 8.37 -14.09
CA ARG A 34 -1.98 8.52 -14.18
C ARG A 34 -2.56 9.30 -13.00
N LEU A 35 -2.05 9.08 -11.79
CA LEU A 35 -2.42 9.85 -10.61
C LEU A 35 -2.07 11.34 -10.77
N MET A 36 -0.92 11.67 -11.36
CA MET A 36 -0.55 13.05 -11.67
C MET A 36 -1.42 13.67 -12.76
N GLU A 37 -2.03 12.88 -13.65
CA GLU A 37 -2.98 13.41 -14.64
C GLU A 37 -4.36 13.66 -14.02
N VAL A 38 -4.86 12.70 -13.24
CA VAL A 38 -6.18 12.74 -12.59
C VAL A 38 -6.20 13.74 -11.44
N GLY A 39 -5.09 13.83 -10.71
CA GLY A 39 -4.93 14.63 -9.51
C GLY A 39 -5.58 14.01 -8.27
N LEU A 40 -5.48 14.75 -7.16
CA LEU A 40 -6.17 14.39 -5.93
C LEU A 40 -7.68 14.65 -6.06
N PRO A 41 -8.52 14.00 -5.25
CA PRO A 41 -9.95 14.30 -5.23
C PRO A 41 -10.21 15.79 -5.02
N SER A 42 -11.31 16.29 -5.53
CA SER A 42 -11.73 17.68 -5.31
C SER A 42 -13.09 17.71 -4.63
N SER A 43 -13.55 18.90 -4.23
CA SER A 43 -14.92 19.07 -3.73
C SER A 43 -16.00 18.70 -4.76
N LYS A 44 -15.63 18.58 -6.05
CA LYS A 44 -16.50 18.13 -7.13
C LYS A 44 -16.47 16.62 -7.36
N SER A 45 -15.54 15.90 -6.72
CA SER A 45 -15.49 14.44 -6.76
C SER A 45 -16.63 13.91 -5.89
N GLU A 46 -17.65 13.30 -6.51
CA GLU A 46 -18.87 12.86 -5.84
C GLU A 46 -18.58 11.90 -4.67
N GLU A 47 -17.69 10.93 -4.91
CA GLU A 47 -17.17 9.96 -3.94
C GLU A 47 -16.58 10.61 -2.67
N TYR A 48 -16.06 11.84 -2.78
CA TYR A 48 -15.36 12.54 -1.69
C TYR A 48 -16.07 13.84 -1.26
N ARG A 49 -17.31 14.07 -1.71
CA ARG A 49 -18.06 15.31 -1.44
C ARG A 49 -18.16 15.63 0.05
N PHE A 50 -18.33 14.61 0.88
CA PHE A 50 -18.48 14.73 2.33
C PHE A 50 -17.19 14.47 3.12
N THR A 51 -16.10 14.14 2.42
CA THR A 51 -14.79 13.82 3.00
C THR A 51 -13.71 14.61 2.26
N PRO A 52 -13.49 15.90 2.59
CA PRO A 52 -12.54 16.78 1.90
C PRO A 52 -11.08 16.44 2.25
N ILE A 53 -10.65 15.24 1.86
CA ILE A 53 -9.39 14.58 2.24
C ILE A 53 -8.16 15.25 1.62
N THR A 54 -8.32 15.95 0.50
CA THR A 54 -7.27 16.67 -0.23
C THR A 54 -6.51 17.63 0.66
N LYS A 55 -7.22 18.38 1.51
CA LYS A 55 -6.60 19.31 2.45
C LYS A 55 -5.77 18.60 3.52
N ALA A 56 -6.07 17.35 3.83
CA ALA A 56 -5.26 16.55 4.75
C ALA A 56 -4.01 16.02 4.05
N LEU A 57 -4.13 15.57 2.80
CA LEU A 57 -3.02 15.10 1.97
C LEU A 57 -2.03 16.21 1.60
N GLU A 58 -2.53 17.41 1.31
CA GLU A 58 -1.73 18.59 0.98
C GLU A 58 -0.93 19.13 2.19
N LYS A 59 -1.13 18.58 3.39
CA LYS A 59 -0.24 18.87 4.53
C LYS A 59 1.10 18.15 4.34
N LYS A 60 2.10 18.55 5.12
CA LYS A 60 3.41 17.89 5.12
C LYS A 60 3.27 16.47 5.68
N LEU A 61 3.19 15.48 4.79
CA LEU A 61 3.27 14.06 5.13
C LEU A 61 4.74 13.65 5.29
N ILE A 62 4.99 12.76 6.24
CA ILE A 62 6.30 12.15 6.48
C ILE A 62 6.21 10.73 5.94
N TRP A 63 7.02 10.42 4.93
CA TRP A 63 7.04 9.10 4.26
C TRP A 63 8.07 8.14 4.86
N GLU A 64 8.54 8.42 6.07
CA GLU A 64 9.50 7.57 6.76
C GLU A 64 8.83 6.25 7.16
N THR A 65 9.30 5.16 6.56
CA THR A 65 8.92 3.79 6.93
C THR A 65 9.80 3.23 8.04
N SER A 66 10.76 4.03 8.54
CA SER A 66 11.63 3.65 9.65
C SER A 66 10.77 3.35 10.87
N THR A 67 10.59 2.07 11.11
CA THR A 67 10.07 1.58 12.36
C THR A 67 11.20 1.73 13.36
N GLN A 68 11.09 2.66 14.31
CA GLN A 68 11.69 2.39 15.62
C GLN A 68 11.27 0.96 15.96
N ALA A 69 12.23 0.11 16.33
CA ALA A 69 12.03 -1.32 16.59
C ALA A 69 10.69 -1.46 17.33
N SER A 70 9.66 -1.81 16.56
CA SER A 70 8.30 -1.65 17.04
C SER A 70 8.13 -2.82 17.98
N THR A 71 8.32 -2.53 19.26
CA THR A 71 7.98 -3.45 20.33
C THR A 71 6.47 -3.41 20.38
N LEU A 72 5.84 -4.19 19.51
CA LEU A 72 4.45 -4.57 19.68
C LEU A 72 4.37 -5.23 21.06
N SER A 73 3.93 -4.46 22.05
CA SER A 73 3.89 -4.90 23.45
C SER A 73 2.90 -6.05 23.62
N SER A 74 1.80 -6.02 22.88
CA SER A 74 0.93 -7.15 22.54
C SER A 74 -0.14 -6.69 21.54
N ILE A 75 -0.52 -7.55 20.59
CA ILE A 75 -1.67 -7.33 19.69
C ILE A 75 -2.94 -7.99 20.22
N GLU A 76 -2.84 -8.79 21.29
CA GLU A 76 -3.94 -9.59 21.84
C GLU A 76 -5.24 -8.81 22.09
N PRO A 77 -5.23 -7.55 22.58
CA PRO A 77 -6.46 -6.79 22.80
C PRO A 77 -7.26 -6.47 21.54
N PHE A 78 -6.61 -6.55 20.37
CA PHE A 78 -7.21 -6.26 19.08
C PHE A 78 -7.61 -7.53 18.32
N LEU A 79 -7.27 -8.71 18.84
CA LEU A 79 -7.67 -9.98 18.24
C LEU A 79 -9.16 -10.23 18.48
N ILE A 80 -9.79 -10.87 17.50
CA ILE A 80 -11.18 -11.30 17.61
C ILE A 80 -11.23 -12.54 18.51
N PRO A 81 -11.87 -12.49 19.69
CA PRO A 81 -11.85 -13.62 20.61
C PRO A 81 -12.51 -14.85 20.01
N GLY A 82 -11.82 -16.00 20.07
CA GLY A 82 -12.32 -17.28 19.58
C GLY A 82 -12.34 -17.44 18.05
N LEU A 83 -11.73 -16.52 17.30
CA LEU A 83 -11.57 -16.68 15.86
C LEU A 83 -10.49 -17.72 15.55
N ASP A 84 -10.90 -18.80 14.90
CA ASP A 84 -9.99 -19.79 14.32
C ASP A 84 -9.47 -19.30 12.96
N ALA A 85 -8.31 -18.65 12.97
CA ALA A 85 -7.68 -18.08 11.78
C ALA A 85 -6.17 -17.94 11.93
N HIS A 86 -5.47 -18.01 10.80
CA HIS A 86 -4.07 -17.58 10.71
C HIS A 86 -3.98 -16.05 10.81
N LEU A 87 -2.93 -15.57 11.45
CA LEU A 87 -2.68 -14.15 11.70
C LEU A 87 -1.52 -13.66 10.84
N ILE A 88 -1.77 -12.64 10.01
CA ILE A 88 -0.72 -11.91 9.28
C ILE A 88 -0.61 -10.51 9.88
N VAL A 89 0.59 -10.11 10.26
CA VAL A 89 0.88 -8.78 10.79
C VAL A 89 1.70 -7.98 9.77
N LEU A 90 1.21 -6.78 9.45
CA LEU A 90 1.92 -5.78 8.65
C LEU A 90 2.22 -4.57 9.54
N ILE A 91 3.49 -4.16 9.63
CA ILE A 91 3.89 -2.95 10.35
C ILE A 91 4.28 -1.91 9.31
N ASN A 92 3.51 -0.82 9.24
CA ASN A 92 3.70 0.25 8.25
C ASN A 92 3.83 -0.27 6.81
N GLY A 93 3.03 -1.28 6.45
CA GLY A 93 3.02 -1.90 5.12
C GLY A 93 4.06 -3.02 4.91
N ALA A 94 4.98 -3.25 5.85
CA ALA A 94 5.97 -4.33 5.76
C ALA A 94 5.50 -5.60 6.49
N PHE A 95 5.68 -6.77 5.88
CA PHE A 95 5.35 -8.05 6.50
C PHE A 95 6.23 -8.35 7.71
N ALA A 96 5.61 -8.51 8.88
CA ALA A 96 6.29 -8.76 10.14
C ALA A 96 6.08 -10.22 10.57
N LYS A 97 6.90 -11.11 10.00
CA LYS A 97 6.82 -12.56 10.23
C LYS A 97 6.86 -12.92 11.71
N GLN A 98 7.68 -12.23 12.51
CA GLN A 98 7.85 -12.52 13.94
C GLN A 98 6.60 -12.26 14.80
N PHE A 99 5.62 -11.50 14.29
CA PHE A 99 4.36 -11.22 14.98
C PHE A 99 3.17 -11.92 14.31
N SER A 100 3.41 -12.62 13.21
CA SER A 100 2.38 -13.37 12.48
C SER A 100 2.29 -14.79 13.05
N ASN A 101 1.08 -15.34 13.12
CA ASN A 101 0.85 -16.75 13.44
C ASN A 101 0.42 -17.46 12.17
N LEU A 102 1.37 -18.18 11.58
CA LEU A 102 1.20 -18.97 10.36
C LEU A 102 1.47 -20.46 10.64
N ASP A 103 1.36 -20.86 11.91
CA ASP A 103 1.49 -22.25 12.30
C ASP A 103 0.34 -23.05 11.67
N GLU A 104 0.59 -24.34 11.40
CA GLU A 104 -0.41 -25.28 10.84
C GLU A 104 -0.98 -24.89 9.46
N LEU A 105 -0.30 -24.00 8.72
CA LEU A 105 -0.62 -23.78 7.30
C LEU A 105 -0.60 -25.12 6.55
N GLU A 106 -1.66 -25.40 5.79
CA GLU A 106 -1.68 -26.54 4.89
C GLU A 106 -0.50 -26.49 3.92
N ASN A 107 0.07 -27.65 3.56
CA ASN A 107 1.20 -27.75 2.62
C ASN A 107 0.92 -27.14 1.23
N SER A 108 -0.36 -26.89 0.91
CA SER A 108 -0.84 -26.26 -0.32
C SER A 108 -0.80 -24.73 -0.28
N VAL A 109 -0.60 -24.11 0.88
CA VAL A 109 -0.69 -22.66 1.09
C VAL A 109 0.70 -22.07 1.36
N THR A 110 0.98 -20.93 0.74
CA THR A 110 2.23 -20.19 0.95
C THR A 110 1.91 -18.73 1.22
N VAL A 111 2.50 -18.18 2.28
CA VAL A 111 2.45 -16.76 2.62
C VAL A 111 3.86 -16.19 2.51
N THR A 112 4.04 -15.20 1.64
CA THR A 112 5.34 -14.58 1.37
C THR A 112 5.16 -13.15 0.85
N THR A 113 6.22 -12.37 0.85
CA THR A 113 6.22 -11.04 0.23
C THR A 113 6.33 -11.15 -1.29
N PHE A 114 5.89 -10.13 -2.02
CA PHE A 114 6.07 -10.09 -3.49
C PHE A 114 7.55 -10.16 -3.89
N ALA A 115 8.44 -9.61 -3.06
CA ALA A 115 9.88 -9.62 -3.27
C ALA A 115 10.48 -11.03 -3.20
N GLU A 116 10.03 -11.82 -2.23
CA GLU A 116 10.53 -13.17 -1.91
C GLU A 116 9.81 -14.28 -2.68
N ALA A 117 8.72 -13.96 -3.38
CA ALA A 117 8.01 -14.92 -4.23
C ALA A 117 8.92 -15.52 -5.31
N ASN A 118 8.66 -16.76 -5.71
CA ASN A 118 9.39 -17.39 -6.81
C ASN A 118 9.00 -16.77 -8.17
N SER A 119 9.82 -16.99 -9.20
CA SER A 119 9.65 -16.35 -10.51
C SER A 119 8.28 -16.62 -11.15
N GLN A 120 7.73 -17.82 -11.00
CA GLN A 120 6.41 -18.17 -11.55
C GLN A 120 5.28 -17.40 -10.87
N ILE A 121 5.37 -17.22 -9.55
CA ILE A 121 4.40 -16.44 -8.78
C ILE A 121 4.55 -14.95 -9.13
N LYS A 122 5.78 -14.44 -9.23
CA LYS A 122 6.05 -13.05 -9.60
C LYS A 122 5.46 -12.69 -10.96
N GLU A 123 5.58 -13.56 -11.96
CA GLU A 123 4.97 -13.37 -13.27
C GLU A 123 3.44 -13.26 -13.19
N LYS A 124 2.81 -14.13 -12.38
CA LYS A 124 1.35 -14.07 -12.13
C LYS A 124 0.96 -12.78 -11.42
N ILE A 125 1.73 -12.35 -10.41
CA ILE A 125 1.50 -11.09 -9.70
C ILE A 125 1.54 -9.93 -10.69
N VAL A 126 2.58 -9.81 -11.52
CA VAL A 126 2.68 -8.72 -12.52
C VAL A 126 1.48 -8.72 -13.47
N THR A 127 1.02 -9.90 -13.89
CA THR A 127 -0.13 -10.01 -14.82
C THR A 127 -1.44 -9.58 -14.17
N GLN A 128 -1.59 -9.76 -12.86
CA GLN A 128 -2.83 -9.50 -12.14
C GLN A 128 -2.84 -8.17 -11.37
N LEU A 129 -1.68 -7.66 -10.98
CA LEU A 129 -1.54 -6.45 -10.19
C LEU A 129 -2.12 -5.25 -10.94
N GLY A 130 -3.01 -4.51 -10.29
CA GLY A 130 -3.72 -3.37 -10.90
C GLY A 130 -4.79 -3.74 -11.94
N SER A 131 -4.88 -4.99 -12.41
CA SER A 131 -5.80 -5.41 -13.49
C SER A 131 -7.29 -5.27 -13.12
N LEU A 132 -7.61 -5.31 -11.83
CA LEU A 132 -8.98 -5.15 -11.33
C LEU A 132 -9.39 -3.69 -11.13
N ASN A 133 -8.49 -2.73 -11.34
CA ASN A 133 -8.81 -1.33 -11.18
C ASN A 133 -9.70 -0.87 -12.35
N LYS A 134 -11.00 -0.72 -12.08
CA LYS A 134 -12.00 -0.30 -13.08
C LYS A 134 -12.22 1.21 -13.14
N SER A 135 -11.54 1.97 -12.27
CA SER A 135 -11.74 3.40 -12.12
C SER A 135 -10.41 4.12 -11.98
N ASP A 136 -10.34 5.32 -12.54
CA ASP A 136 -9.27 6.27 -12.27
C ASP A 136 -9.44 6.96 -10.90
N ASP A 137 -9.84 6.22 -9.88
CA ASP A 137 -9.90 6.76 -8.51
C ASP A 137 -8.48 7.09 -8.02
N ALA A 138 -8.33 8.27 -7.43
CA ALA A 138 -7.03 8.79 -7.03
C ALA A 138 -6.35 7.94 -5.95
N PHE A 139 -7.08 7.32 -5.02
CA PHE A 139 -6.47 6.49 -3.98
C PHE A 139 -6.16 5.09 -4.48
N SER A 140 -6.95 4.56 -5.41
CA SER A 140 -6.60 3.33 -6.14
C SER A 140 -5.29 3.51 -6.92
N LEU A 141 -5.15 4.62 -7.66
CA LEU A 141 -3.92 4.97 -8.37
C LEU A 141 -2.74 5.22 -7.42
N LEU A 142 -2.98 5.88 -6.28
CA LEU A 142 -1.97 6.08 -5.24
C LEU A 142 -1.48 4.75 -4.67
N ASN A 143 -2.38 3.83 -4.32
CA ASN A 143 -2.00 2.51 -3.80
C ASN A 143 -1.22 1.68 -4.83
N ASN A 144 -1.56 1.78 -6.11
CA ASN A 144 -0.82 1.09 -7.17
C ASN A 144 0.53 1.73 -7.48
N ALA A 145 0.78 2.97 -7.07
CA ALA A 145 2.04 3.69 -7.29
C ALA A 145 3.13 3.33 -6.26
N PHE A 146 2.79 2.59 -5.20
CA PHE A 146 3.70 2.12 -4.14
C PHE A 146 3.79 0.59 -4.14
#